data_AF-A0A822F8F9-F1
#
_entry.id   AF-A0A822F8F9-F1
#
_cell.length_a   1.000
_cell.length_b   1.000
_cell.length_c   1.000
_cell.angle_alpha   90.00
_cell.angle_beta   90.00
_cell.angle_gamma   90.00
#
_symmetry.space_group_name_H-M   'P 1'
#
loop_
_entity.id
_entity.type
_entity.pdbx_description
1 polymer ?
#
loop_
_entity_poly.entity_id
_entity_poly.type
_entity_poly.pdbx_seq_one_letter_code
_entity_poly.pdbx_strand_id
1 'polypeptide(L)'
;ARTIHDELHTVFGDGAPSYRTVARWAQWFHEGREEIEDEERSGRPVTETTLDNIEEIRSIVNNDPHVKIAELQEHTGLSYGTVDRILSDHLELRKIIARFIPKQLTNYQRNERVQICKENLSRFTEGGWRLSDVITGDESWFFPSANW
;
A
#
# COMPACT_ATOMS: atom_id res chain seq x y z
N ALA A 1 36.78 28.83 -8.81
CA ALA A 1 35.55 29.41 -8.22
C ALA A 1 35.15 30.74 -8.88
N ARG A 2 35.98 31.79 -8.82
CA ARG A 2 35.65 33.12 -9.39
C ARG A 2 35.36 33.10 -10.89
N THR A 3 36.24 32.51 -11.70
CA THR A 3 36.01 32.34 -13.15
C THR A 3 34.70 31.61 -13.47
N ILE A 4 34.42 30.51 -12.77
CA ILE A 4 33.17 29.72 -12.94
C ILE A 4 31.94 30.57 -12.61
N HIS A 5 31.98 31.33 -11.51
CA HIS A 5 30.88 32.21 -11.13
C HIS A 5 30.64 33.31 -12.18
N ASP A 6 31.70 33.92 -12.70
CA ASP A 6 31.59 35.01 -13.69
C ASP A 6 31.04 34.49 -15.02
N GLU A 7 31.43 33.29 -15.44
CA GLU A 7 30.86 32.60 -16.61
C GLU A 7 29.37 32.27 -16.41
N LEU A 8 29.00 31.71 -15.24
CA LEU A 8 27.60 31.43 -14.91
C LEU A 8 26.76 32.70 -14.86
N HIS A 9 27.29 33.79 -14.30
CA HIS A 9 26.60 35.08 -14.24
C HIS A 9 26.45 35.71 -15.62
N THR A 10 27.40 35.48 -16.54
CA THR A 10 27.30 35.96 -17.93
C THR A 10 26.14 35.30 -18.67
N VAL A 11 25.86 34.02 -18.40
CA VAL A 11 24.79 33.26 -19.05
C VAL A 11 23.43 33.44 -18.35
N PHE A 12 23.40 33.41 -17.02
CA PHE A 12 22.17 33.33 -16.24
C PHE A 12 21.79 34.63 -15.50
N GLY A 13 22.67 35.65 -15.48
CA GLY A 13 22.43 36.92 -14.81
C GLY A 13 22.01 36.75 -13.36
N ASP A 14 20.91 37.40 -12.96
CA ASP A 14 20.37 37.33 -11.60
C ASP A 14 19.86 35.94 -11.19
N GLY A 15 19.64 35.04 -12.16
CA GLY A 15 19.30 33.64 -11.90
C GLY A 15 20.50 32.75 -11.58
N ALA A 16 21.72 33.28 -11.65
CA ALA A 16 22.93 32.52 -11.36
C ALA A 16 23.08 32.20 -9.86
N PRO A 17 23.64 31.04 -9.51
CA PRO A 17 23.96 30.72 -8.12
C PRO A 17 24.95 31.74 -7.53
N SER A 18 24.77 32.09 -6.26
CA SER A 18 25.69 33.00 -5.57
C SER A 18 27.14 32.50 -5.62
N TYR A 19 28.11 33.42 -5.61
CA TYR A 19 29.53 33.08 -5.53
C TYR A 19 29.85 32.10 -4.39
N ARG A 20 29.17 32.21 -3.24
CA ARG A 20 29.36 31.32 -2.10
C ARG A 20 28.92 29.88 -2.41
N THR A 21 27.80 29.73 -3.13
CA THR A 21 27.33 28.43 -3.62
C THR A 21 28.33 27.83 -4.60
N VAL A 22 28.78 28.60 -5.59
CA VAL A 22 29.76 28.15 -6.59
C VAL A 22 31.09 27.76 -5.95
N ALA A 23 31.59 28.55 -5.00
CA ALA A 23 32.83 28.25 -4.29
C ALA A 23 32.73 26.95 -3.47
N ARG A 24 31.61 26.72 -2.78
CA ARG A 24 31.37 25.49 -2.02
C ARG A 24 31.31 24.26 -2.93
N TRP A 25 30.57 24.33 -4.03
CA TRP A 25 30.51 23.22 -5.00
C TRP A 25 31.86 22.95 -5.66
N ALA A 26 32.61 23.99 -6.03
CA ALA A 26 33.96 23.83 -6.58
C ALA A 26 34.92 23.15 -5.58
N GLN A 27 34.77 23.43 -4.28
CA GLN A 27 35.52 22.75 -3.23
C GLN A 27 35.10 21.28 -3.12
N TRP A 28 33.81 20.97 -3.08
CA TRP A 28 33.32 19.59 -3.02
C TRP A 28 33.79 18.74 -4.21
N PHE A 29 33.75 19.28 -5.43
CA PHE A 29 34.29 18.60 -6.60
C PHE A 29 35.81 18.37 -6.49
N HIS A 30 36.56 19.33 -5.92
CA HIS A 30 37.99 19.16 -5.69
C HIS A 30 38.30 18.09 -4.63
N GLU A 31 37.42 17.95 -3.64
CA GLU A 31 37.49 16.93 -2.58
C GLU A 31 36.99 15.55 -3.05
N GLY A 32 36.57 15.42 -4.32
CA GLY A 32 36.21 14.14 -4.94
C GLY A 32 34.72 13.77 -4.87
N ARG A 33 33.85 14.70 -4.48
CA ARG A 33 32.39 14.50 -4.60
C ARG A 33 31.99 14.56 -6.06
N GLU A 34 31.38 13.51 -6.59
CA GLU A 34 30.86 13.46 -7.97
C GLU A 34 29.33 13.61 -8.04
N GLU A 35 28.63 13.40 -6.92
CA GLU A 35 27.18 13.50 -6.84
C GLU A 35 26.71 14.97 -6.83
N ILE A 36 25.76 15.27 -7.72
CA ILE A 36 25.14 16.59 -7.86
C ILE A 36 23.80 16.70 -7.13
N GLU A 37 23.25 15.58 -6.69
CA GLU A 37 22.00 15.54 -5.93
C GLU A 37 22.21 16.12 -4.52
N ASP A 38 21.12 16.57 -3.91
CA ASP A 38 21.16 16.96 -2.51
C ASP A 38 21.40 15.73 -1.63
N GLU A 39 22.26 15.88 -0.63
CA GLU A 39 22.39 14.86 0.43
C GLU A 39 21.06 14.70 1.17
N GLU A 40 20.89 13.54 1.80
CA GLU A 40 19.71 13.24 2.60
C GLU A 40 19.51 14.35 3.64
N ARG A 41 18.48 15.16 3.43
CA ARG A 41 18.19 16.29 4.32
C ARG A 41 17.69 15.71 5.64
N SER A 42 18.21 16.21 6.75
CA SER A 42 17.63 15.94 8.06
C SER A 42 16.22 16.55 8.12
N GLY A 43 15.23 15.73 7.79
CA GLY A 43 13.82 16.06 7.98
C GLY A 43 13.48 16.16 9.47
N ARG A 44 12.24 16.56 9.76
CA ARG A 44 11.72 16.46 11.13
C ARG A 44 11.74 14.98 11.53
N PRO A 45 12.41 14.58 12.62
CA PRO A 45 12.31 13.22 13.13
C PRO A 45 10.84 12.95 13.42
N VAL A 46 10.26 11.91 12.80
CA VAL A 46 8.92 11.52 13.19
C VAL A 46 9.03 10.74 14.49
N THR A 47 9.05 11.46 15.60
CA THR A 47 9.14 10.91 16.95
C THR A 47 8.02 9.91 17.26
N GLU A 48 6.94 9.92 16.48
CA GLU A 48 5.78 9.05 16.67
C GLU A 48 5.82 7.74 15.87
N THR A 49 6.79 7.54 14.97
CA THR A 49 6.95 6.28 14.21
C THR A 49 8.12 5.47 14.73
N THR A 50 8.10 5.23 16.05
CA THR A 50 9.03 4.34 16.71
C THR A 50 8.72 2.88 16.34
N LEU A 51 9.72 2.00 16.49
CA LEU A 51 9.53 0.56 16.30
C LEU A 51 8.42 0.01 17.23
N ASP A 52 8.34 0.51 18.46
CA ASP A 52 7.32 0.10 19.43
C ASP A 52 5.90 0.40 18.93
N ASN A 53 5.66 1.61 18.42
CA ASN A 53 4.35 2.01 17.88
C ASN A 53 3.99 1.21 16.61
N ILE A 54 4.97 0.90 15.77
CA ILE A 54 4.77 0.07 14.57
C ILE A 54 4.35 -1.34 14.98
N GLU A 55 5.02 -1.94 15.97
CA GLU A 55 4.72 -3.29 16.43
C GLU A 55 3.39 -3.36 17.19
N GLU A 56 3.05 -2.32 17.96
CA GLU A 56 1.75 -2.22 18.63
C GLU A 56 0.60 -2.18 17.61
N ILE A 57 0.69 -1.31 16.60
CA ILE A 57 -0.33 -1.26 15.52
C ILE A 57 -0.39 -2.59 14.77
N ARG A 58 0.77 -3.21 14.47
CA ARG A 58 0.83 -4.53 13.82
C ARG A 58 0.09 -5.60 14.63
N SER A 59 0.30 -5.63 15.94
CA SER A 59 -0.35 -6.57 16.85
C SER A 59 -1.87 -6.40 16.84
N ILE A 60 -2.36 -5.16 16.92
CA ILE A 60 -3.81 -4.87 16.91
C ILE A 60 -4.43 -5.30 15.58
N VAL A 61 -3.82 -4.95 14.44
CA VAL A 61 -4.32 -5.30 13.11
C VAL A 61 -4.28 -6.81 12.84
N ASN A 62 -3.27 -7.52 13.33
CA ASN A 62 -3.18 -8.97 13.20
C ASN A 62 -4.25 -9.70 14.03
N ASN A 63 -4.65 -9.13 15.17
CA ASN A 63 -5.75 -9.65 15.98
C ASN A 63 -7.12 -9.37 15.34
N ASP A 64 -7.35 -8.15 14.84
CA ASP A 64 -8.55 -7.81 14.09
C ASP A 64 -8.24 -6.97 12.83
N PRO A 65 -8.27 -7.60 11.64
CA PRO A 65 -8.08 -6.90 10.37
C PRO A 65 -9.16 -5.86 10.03
N HIS A 66 -10.27 -5.80 10.78
CA HIS A 66 -11.37 -4.85 10.56
C HIS A 66 -11.30 -3.60 11.46
N VAL A 67 -10.25 -3.49 12.28
CA VAL A 67 -10.05 -2.34 13.17
C VAL A 67 -10.05 -1.02 12.39
N LYS A 68 -10.74 -0.03 12.94
CA LYS A 68 -10.79 1.32 12.35
C LYS A 68 -9.56 2.11 12.77
N ILE A 69 -9.12 3.03 11.91
CA ILE A 69 -8.05 3.98 12.25
C ILE A 69 -8.38 4.73 13.55
N ALA A 70 -9.64 5.14 13.75
CA ALA A 70 -10.06 5.82 14.98
C ALA A 70 -9.82 4.98 16.25
N GLU A 71 -10.04 3.66 16.18
CA GLU A 71 -9.79 2.75 17.31
C GLU A 71 -8.27 2.60 17.54
N LEU A 72 -7.47 2.51 16.47
CA LEU A 72 -6.01 2.49 16.56
C LEU A 72 -5.46 3.78 17.20
N GLN A 73 -6.02 4.94 16.88
CA GLN A 73 -5.65 6.21 17.50
C GLN A 73 -5.96 6.23 18.99
N GLU A 74 -7.12 5.69 19.39
CA GLU A 74 -7.50 5.60 20.80
C GLU A 74 -6.57 4.67 21.60
N HIS A 75 -6.16 3.54 21.01
CA HIS A 75 -5.25 2.60 21.67
C HIS A 75 -3.82 3.14 21.80
N THR A 76 -3.31 3.77 20.74
CA THR A 76 -1.90 4.16 20.65
C THR A 76 -1.65 5.63 21.04
N GLY A 77 -2.70 6.44 21.14
CA GLY A 77 -2.60 7.89 21.34
C GLY A 77 -2.04 8.66 20.13
N LEU A 78 -1.86 7.99 18.99
CA LEU A 78 -1.25 8.57 17.80
C LEU A 78 -2.24 9.40 16.97
N SER A 79 -1.69 10.35 16.22
CA SER A 79 -2.48 11.09 15.24
C SER A 79 -2.94 10.19 14.08
N TYR A 80 -4.07 10.53 13.46
CA TYR A 80 -4.58 9.82 12.28
C TYR A 80 -3.51 9.66 11.20
N GLY A 81 -2.78 10.73 10.89
CA GLY A 81 -1.75 10.72 9.85
C GLY A 81 -0.56 9.83 10.19
N THR A 82 -0.20 9.73 11.47
CA THR A 82 0.84 8.78 11.90
C THR A 82 0.36 7.34 11.78
N VAL A 83 -0.86 7.03 12.22
CA VAL A 83 -1.45 5.68 12.08
C VAL A 83 -1.55 5.29 10.60
N ASP A 84 -2.08 6.18 9.76
CA ASP A 84 -2.23 5.94 8.31
C ASP A 84 -0.89 5.67 7.63
N ARG A 85 0.15 6.45 7.98
CA ARG A 85 1.52 6.21 7.49
C ARG A 85 2.12 4.91 8.01
N ILE A 86 1.89 4.54 9.27
CA ILE A 86 2.35 3.25 9.80
C ILE A 86 1.69 2.10 9.04
N LEU A 87 0.38 2.16 8.82
CA LEU A 87 -0.36 1.13 8.08
C LEU A 87 0.13 1.02 6.64
N SER A 88 0.30 2.15 5.94
CA SER A 88 0.65 2.17 4.51
C SER A 88 2.14 2.00 4.24
N ASP A 89 3.00 2.85 4.80
CA ASP A 89 4.42 2.92 4.45
C ASP A 89 5.28 1.91 5.23
N HIS A 90 4.92 1.58 6.47
CA HIS A 90 5.74 0.72 7.34
C HIS A 90 5.24 -0.73 7.41
N LEU A 91 3.92 -0.94 7.34
CA LEU A 91 3.31 -2.27 7.34
C LEU A 91 2.88 -2.73 5.95
N GLU A 92 2.97 -1.85 4.94
CA GLU A 92 2.59 -2.14 3.55
C GLU A 92 1.14 -2.65 3.39
N LEU A 93 0.26 -2.22 4.29
CA LEU A 93 -1.13 -2.63 4.31
C LEU A 93 -1.98 -1.72 3.44
N ARG A 94 -2.99 -2.33 2.82
CA ARG A 94 -4.01 -1.63 2.04
C ARG A 94 -5.39 -2.01 2.54
N LYS A 95 -6.27 -1.01 2.67
CA LYS A 95 -7.68 -1.25 2.96
C LYS A 95 -8.33 -2.01 1.80
N ILE A 96 -8.91 -3.17 2.11
CA ILE A 96 -9.73 -3.95 1.18
C ILE A 96 -11.16 -3.97 1.72
N ILE A 97 -12.14 -3.71 0.86
CA ILE A 97 -13.55 -3.77 1.23
C ILE A 97 -13.97 -5.24 1.29
N ALA A 98 -14.61 -5.65 2.38
CA ALA A 98 -15.15 -6.99 2.54
C ALA A 98 -16.14 -7.32 1.42
N ARG A 99 -16.08 -8.56 0.91
CA ARG A 99 -17.02 -9.04 -0.10
C ARG A 99 -18.31 -9.51 0.58
N PHE A 100 -19.45 -9.24 -0.04
CA PHE A 100 -20.72 -9.78 0.41
C PHE A 100 -20.70 -11.31 0.30
N ILE A 101 -21.00 -11.98 1.42
CA ILE A 101 -21.14 -13.44 1.49
C ILE A 101 -22.63 -13.75 1.58
N PRO A 102 -23.24 -14.42 0.57
CA PRO A 102 -24.68 -14.67 0.53
C PRO A 102 -25.23 -15.44 1.74
N LYS A 103 -24.42 -16.30 2.35
CA LYS A 103 -24.83 -17.13 3.49
C LYS A 103 -23.65 -17.50 4.38
N GLN A 104 -23.86 -17.39 5.70
CA GLN A 104 -22.95 -17.95 6.69
C GLN A 104 -23.15 -19.47 6.78
N LEU A 105 -22.13 -20.24 6.41
CA LEU A 105 -22.21 -21.70 6.35
C LEU A 105 -21.79 -22.34 7.67
N THR A 106 -22.51 -23.39 8.08
CA THR A 106 -22.10 -24.23 9.21
C THR A 106 -20.83 -25.03 8.86
N ASN A 107 -20.11 -25.52 9.87
CA ASN A 107 -18.94 -26.37 9.65
C ASN A 107 -19.29 -27.63 8.83
N TYR A 108 -20.46 -28.22 9.11
CA TYR A 108 -20.98 -29.36 8.35
C TYR A 108 -21.18 -29.01 6.86
N GLN A 109 -21.89 -27.92 6.55
CA GLN A 109 -22.13 -27.48 5.17
C GLN A 109 -20.83 -27.17 4.43
N ARG A 110 -19.82 -26.60 5.12
CA ARG A 110 -18.50 -26.35 4.53
C ARG A 110 -17.81 -27.66 4.14
N ASN A 111 -17.78 -28.62 5.06
CA ASN A 111 -17.14 -29.92 4.83
C ASN A 111 -17.84 -30.69 3.70
N GLU A 112 -19.17 -30.72 3.70
CA GLU A 112 -19.98 -31.36 2.67
C GLU A 112 -19.71 -30.74 1.28
N ARG A 113 -19.71 -29.40 1.17
CA ARG A 113 -19.39 -28.72 -0.09
C ARG A 113 -17.99 -29.05 -0.60
N VAL A 114 -16.98 -29.05 0.28
CA VAL A 114 -15.60 -29.42 -0.11
C VAL A 114 -15.54 -30.87 -0.58
N GLN A 115 -16.24 -31.78 0.09
CA GLN A 115 -16.30 -33.19 -0.28
C GLN A 115 -16.93 -33.38 -1.67
N ILE A 116 -18.09 -32.77 -1.92
CA ILE A 116 -18.76 -32.80 -3.22
C ILE A 116 -17.86 -32.22 -4.32
N CYS A 117 -17.17 -31.10 -4.05
CA CYS A 117 -16.23 -30.51 -5.01
C CYS A 117 -15.07 -31.45 -5.35
N LYS A 118 -14.52 -32.18 -4.36
CA LYS A 118 -13.45 -33.16 -4.59
C LYS A 118 -13.93 -34.33 -5.44
N GLU A 119 -15.13 -34.86 -5.16
CA GLU A 119 -15.74 -35.94 -5.93
C GLU A 119 -16.01 -35.52 -7.38
N ASN A 120 -16.57 -34.33 -7.57
CA ASN A 120 -16.80 -33.76 -8.90
C ASN A 120 -15.48 -33.58 -9.65
N LEU A 121 -14.43 -33.04 -8.99
CA LEU A 121 -13.12 -32.88 -9.59
C LEU A 121 -12.53 -34.22 -10.05
N SER A 122 -12.62 -35.27 -9.21
CA SER A 122 -12.16 -36.62 -9.55
C SER A 122 -12.81 -37.12 -10.84
N ARG A 123 -14.13 -36.96 -10.97
CA ARG A 123 -14.89 -37.36 -12.16
C ARG A 123 -14.44 -36.64 -13.42
N PHE A 124 -14.10 -35.35 -13.33
CA PHE A 124 -13.55 -34.60 -14.46
C PHE A 124 -12.13 -35.06 -14.81
N THR A 125 -11.27 -35.30 -13.81
CA THR A 125 -9.88 -35.70 -14.04
C THR A 125 -9.74 -37.13 -14.56
N GLU A 126 -10.63 -38.03 -14.13
CA GLU A 126 -10.67 -39.43 -14.58
C GLU A 126 -11.31 -39.58 -15.97
N GLY A 127 -11.80 -38.48 -16.56
CA GLY A 127 -12.48 -38.49 -17.86
C GLY A 127 -13.90 -39.06 -17.83
N GLY A 128 -14.45 -39.28 -16.63
CA GLY A 128 -15.82 -39.75 -16.44
C GLY A 128 -16.86 -38.70 -16.83
N TRP A 129 -16.56 -37.42 -16.63
CA TRP A 129 -17.38 -36.27 -17.05
C TRP A 129 -16.58 -35.26 -17.86
N ARG A 130 -17.23 -34.63 -18.84
CA ARG A 130 -16.75 -33.40 -19.50
C ARG A 130 -17.68 -32.24 -19.18
N LEU A 131 -17.16 -31.01 -19.21
CA LEU A 131 -17.98 -29.81 -19.03
C LEU A 131 -19.10 -29.71 -20.07
N SER A 132 -18.88 -30.24 -21.28
CA SER A 132 -19.88 -30.34 -22.35
C SER A 132 -21.08 -31.22 -22.02
N ASP A 133 -20.96 -32.08 -21.00
CA ASP A 133 -21.97 -33.08 -20.65
C ASP A 133 -22.92 -32.56 -19.56
N VAL A 134 -22.63 -31.40 -18.98
CA VAL A 134 -23.38 -30.81 -17.87
C VAL A 134 -24.34 -29.75 -18.39
N ILE A 135 -25.65 -29.99 -18.20
CA ILE A 135 -26.69 -28.99 -18.40
C ILE A 135 -27.11 -28.47 -17.03
N THR A 136 -27.15 -27.14 -16.87
CA THR A 136 -27.55 -26.47 -15.62
C THR A 136 -28.57 -25.38 -15.92
N GLY A 137 -29.38 -25.03 -14.92
CA GLY A 137 -30.38 -23.96 -14.99
C GLY A 137 -30.68 -23.46 -13.58
N ASP A 138 -30.97 -22.15 -13.48
CA ASP A 138 -31.38 -21.47 -12.25
C ASP A 138 -32.39 -20.39 -12.61
N GLU A 139 -33.20 -19.97 -11.63
CA GLU A 139 -34.23 -18.94 -11.81
C GLU A 139 -33.70 -17.60 -11.29
N SER A 140 -33.95 -16.52 -12.03
CA SER A 140 -33.54 -15.16 -11.64
C SER A 140 -34.70 -14.19 -11.79
N TRP A 141 -34.86 -13.33 -10.79
CA TRP A 141 -35.86 -12.27 -10.80
C TRP A 141 -35.40 -11.10 -11.67
N PHE A 142 -36.23 -10.70 -12.62
CA PHE A 142 -36.03 -9.50 -13.43
C PHE A 142 -37.10 -8.47 -13.10
N PHE A 143 -36.69 -7.33 -12.56
CA PHE A 143 -37.60 -6.24 -12.25
C PHE A 143 -37.74 -5.33 -13.47
N PRO A 144 -38.96 -5.07 -13.97
CA PRO A 144 -39.16 -4.08 -15.03
C PRO A 144 -38.77 -2.71 -14.49
N SER A 145 -38.14 -1.89 -15.33
CA SER A 145 -37.74 -0.53 -14.96
C SER A 145 -38.96 0.25 -14.49
N ALA A 146 -38.87 0.87 -13.31
CA ALA A 146 -39.84 1.87 -12.90
C ALA A 146 -39.86 2.96 -13.97
N ASN A 147 -41.01 3.15 -14.62
CA ASN A 147 -41.22 4.32 -15.46
C ASN A 147 -41.15 5.53 -14.52
N TRP A 148 -40.07 6.30 -14.63
CA TRP A 148 -39.90 7.59 -13.97
C TRP A 148 -40.82 8.63 -14.63
#